data_AF-A0A959QKZ3-F1
#
_entry.id   AF-A0A959QKZ3-F1
#
_cell.length_a   1.000
_cell.length_b   1.000
_cell.length_c   1.000
_cell.angle_alpha   90.00
_cell.angle_beta   90.00
_cell.angle_gamma   90.00
#
_symmetry.space_group_name_H-M   'P 1'
#
loop_
_entity.id
_entity.type
_entity.pdbx_description
1 polymer ?
#
loop_
_entity_poly.entity_id
_entity_poly.type
_entity_poly.pdbx_seq_one_letter_code
_entity_poly.pdbx_strand_id
1 'polypeptide(L)'
;MIKTFIALFLGLSLLSCKHNEVQSESTLESEVMQIHDEAMAKMSLIHRNKTILKKALESSTDEANKKALALHIKKLQEADDQMMTWMHNYQVPENNADKRQYLLQQKSKIEKVSQAIDLSIKNSNEIINSNESDH
;
A
#
# COMPACT_ATOMS: atom_id res chain seq x y z
N MET A 1 39.23 -51.54 32.20
CA MET A 1 40.33 -50.60 32.50
C MET A 1 40.25 -49.48 31.48
N ILE A 2 39.62 -48.33 31.77
CA ILE A 2 40.12 -47.13 32.47
C ILE A 2 41.28 -46.42 31.73
N LYS A 3 40.93 -45.23 31.18
CA LYS A 3 41.65 -43.92 31.05
C LYS A 3 42.92 -43.90 30.19
N THR A 4 43.20 -42.94 29.30
CA THR A 4 43.23 -41.44 29.36
C THR A 4 43.30 -40.88 27.91
N PHE A 5 42.61 -39.81 27.46
CA PHE A 5 42.72 -38.35 27.71
C PHE A 5 43.87 -37.60 26.98
N ILE A 6 43.55 -36.41 26.42
CA ILE A 6 44.42 -35.27 25.97
C ILE A 6 44.91 -35.38 24.49
N ALA A 7 44.88 -34.38 23.57
CA ALA A 7 44.52 -32.96 23.55
C ALA A 7 44.33 -32.45 22.09
N LEU A 8 43.45 -31.45 21.94
CA LEU A 8 43.63 -30.16 21.25
C LEU A 8 44.47 -30.10 19.94
N PHE A 9 43.80 -29.86 18.81
CA PHE A 9 44.30 -28.84 17.87
C PHE A 9 43.16 -27.96 17.35
N LEU A 10 43.38 -26.67 17.55
CA LEU A 10 42.58 -25.50 17.24
C LEU A 10 43.02 -24.97 15.87
N GLY A 11 42.07 -24.48 15.07
CA GLY A 11 42.34 -23.79 13.80
C GLY A 11 41.07 -23.82 12.94
N LEU A 12 40.03 -23.04 13.23
CA LEU A 12 39.91 -21.59 13.05
C LEU A 12 39.99 -21.17 11.57
N SER A 13 38.90 -20.51 11.13
CA SER A 13 38.75 -19.68 9.93
C SER A 13 38.35 -20.46 8.67
N LEU A 14 37.21 -20.24 8.02
CA LEU A 14 36.48 -18.99 7.81
C LEU A 14 34.97 -19.25 7.69
N LEU A 15 34.19 -18.94 8.74
CA LEU A 15 32.79 -18.54 8.53
C LEU A 15 32.84 -17.10 8.01
N SER A 16 33.07 -16.95 6.70
CA SER A 16 32.83 -15.69 6.00
C SER A 16 31.32 -15.50 5.82
N CYS A 17 30.61 -15.29 6.93
CA CYS A 17 29.26 -14.73 6.89
C CYS A 17 29.36 -13.23 6.62
N LYS A 18 29.46 -12.89 5.34
CA LYS A 18 29.23 -11.53 4.85
C LYS A 18 28.09 -11.56 3.83
N HIS A 19 26.90 -11.97 4.27
CA HIS A 19 25.70 -11.95 3.43
C HIS A 19 24.45 -11.83 4.31
N ASN A 20 24.10 -10.60 4.73
CA ASN A 20 22.82 -10.32 5.40
C ASN A 20 22.18 -8.98 4.99
N GLU A 21 22.87 -8.11 4.24
CA GLU A 21 22.28 -6.82 3.82
C GLU A 21 21.37 -6.96 2.59
N VAL A 22 21.81 -7.71 1.57
CA VAL A 22 21.09 -7.89 0.29
C VAL A 22 19.73 -8.57 0.45
N GLN A 23 19.60 -9.50 1.40
CA GLN A 23 18.35 -10.24 1.60
C GLN A 23 17.28 -9.41 2.33
N SER A 24 17.67 -8.44 3.17
CA SER A 24 16.71 -7.61 3.92
C SER A 24 16.08 -6.50 3.07
N GLU A 25 16.82 -5.98 2.09
CA GLU A 25 16.35 -4.90 1.22
C GLU A 25 15.43 -5.40 0.11
N SER A 26 15.68 -6.60 -0.44
CA SER A 26 14.76 -7.24 -1.37
C SER A 26 13.42 -7.59 -0.72
N THR A 27 13.43 -7.95 0.57
CA THR A 27 12.19 -8.13 1.35
C THR A 27 11.43 -6.82 1.51
N LEU A 28 12.11 -5.72 1.86
CA LEU A 28 11.42 -4.44 2.06
C LEU A 28 10.83 -3.88 0.77
N GLU A 29 11.54 -4.00 -0.35
CA GLU A 29 11.01 -3.61 -1.66
C GLU A 29 9.77 -4.46 -2.03
N SER A 30 9.81 -5.76 -1.76
CA SER A 30 8.66 -6.66 -1.95
C SER A 30 7.47 -6.26 -1.08
N GLU A 31 7.70 -5.85 0.18
CA GLU A 31 6.61 -5.38 1.06
C GLU A 31 5.97 -4.10 0.53
N VAL A 32 6.76 -3.13 0.04
CA VAL A 32 6.25 -1.90 -0.58
C VAL A 32 5.37 -2.25 -1.79
N MET A 33 5.87 -3.13 -2.66
CA MET A 33 5.16 -3.51 -3.88
C MET A 33 3.91 -4.36 -3.61
N GLN A 34 3.92 -5.19 -2.57
CA GLN A 34 2.73 -5.93 -2.15
C GLN A 34 1.59 -4.98 -1.76
N ILE A 35 1.88 -3.94 -0.97
CA ILE A 35 0.88 -2.95 -0.56
C ILE A 35 0.36 -2.17 -1.78
N HIS A 36 1.26 -1.83 -2.72
CA HIS A 36 0.88 -1.23 -3.99
C HIS A 36 -0.10 -2.12 -4.77
N ASP A 37 0.22 -3.41 -4.96
CA ASP A 37 -0.57 -4.33 -5.77
C ASP A 37 -1.95 -4.57 -5.15
N GLU A 38 -2.01 -4.74 -3.83
CA GLU A 38 -3.27 -4.87 -3.10
C GLU A 38 -4.15 -3.62 -3.22
N ALA A 39 -3.54 -2.44 -3.15
CA ALA A 39 -4.25 -1.18 -3.35
C ALA A 39 -4.69 -1.00 -4.82
N MET A 40 -3.85 -1.39 -5.78
CA MET A 40 -4.15 -1.32 -7.21
C MET A 40 -5.32 -2.23 -7.61
N ALA A 41 -5.44 -3.41 -7.01
CA ALA A 41 -6.57 -4.31 -7.23
C ALA A 41 -7.93 -3.64 -6.90
N LYS A 42 -7.93 -2.65 -6.00
CA LYS A 42 -9.12 -1.91 -5.57
C LYS A 42 -9.46 -0.71 -6.46
N MET A 43 -8.61 -0.33 -7.43
CA MET A 43 -8.89 0.82 -8.33
C MET A 43 -10.15 0.62 -9.17
N SER A 44 -10.44 -0.63 -9.56
CA SER A 44 -11.68 -0.98 -10.24
C SER A 44 -12.93 -0.61 -9.42
N LEU A 45 -12.87 -0.77 -8.10
CA LEU A 45 -13.94 -0.39 -7.18
C LEU A 45 -14.07 1.14 -7.07
N ILE A 46 -12.95 1.87 -7.02
CA ILE A 46 -12.96 3.34 -7.05
C ILE A 46 -13.71 3.84 -8.30
N HIS A 47 -13.35 3.33 -9.48
CA HIS A 47 -13.98 3.75 -10.73
C HIS A 47 -15.47 3.36 -10.82
N ARG A 48 -15.81 2.15 -10.36
CA ARG A 48 -17.21 1.69 -10.26
C ARG A 48 -18.02 2.62 -9.36
N ASN A 49 -17.54 2.90 -8.15
CA ASN A 49 -18.27 3.72 -7.19
C ASN A 49 -18.39 5.17 -7.66
N LYS A 50 -17.35 5.75 -8.27
CA LYS A 50 -17.43 7.07 -8.95
C LYS A 50 -18.55 7.09 -9.98
N THR A 51 -18.67 6.03 -10.79
CA THR A 51 -19.70 5.95 -11.84
C THR A 51 -21.11 5.90 -11.25
N ILE A 52 -21.32 5.08 -10.21
CA ILE A 52 -22.61 4.98 -9.52
C ILE A 52 -22.99 6.32 -8.88
N LEU A 53 -22.07 6.92 -8.12
CA LEU A 53 -22.33 8.19 -7.44
C LEU A 53 -22.58 9.35 -8.42
N LYS A 54 -21.91 9.37 -9.59
CA LYS A 54 -22.17 10.37 -10.64
C LYS A 54 -23.59 10.25 -11.18
N LYS A 55 -24.07 9.03 -11.45
CA LYS A 55 -25.46 8.80 -11.88
C LYS A 55 -26.46 9.26 -10.82
N ALA A 56 -26.21 8.92 -9.55
CA ALA A 56 -27.05 9.37 -8.44
C ALA A 56 -27.04 10.91 -8.30
N LEU A 57 -25.90 11.55 -8.53
CA LEU A 57 -25.77 13.01 -8.49
C LEU A 57 -26.60 13.68 -9.59
N GLU A 58 -26.58 13.12 -10.80
CA GLU A 58 -27.35 13.60 -11.95
C GLU A 58 -28.86 13.44 -11.75
N SER A 59 -29.31 12.39 -11.05
CA SER A 59 -30.73 12.13 -10.79
C SER A 59 -31.27 12.79 -9.53
N SER A 60 -30.41 13.20 -8.59
CA SER A 60 -30.82 13.78 -7.32
C SER A 60 -31.40 15.19 -7.48
N THR A 61 -32.52 15.47 -6.83
CA THR A 61 -33.15 16.79 -6.77
C THR A 61 -32.89 17.51 -5.45
N ASP A 62 -32.44 16.79 -4.42
CA ASP A 62 -32.10 17.35 -3.11
C ASP A 62 -30.66 17.88 -3.09
N GLU A 63 -30.51 19.18 -2.80
CA GLU A 63 -29.21 19.85 -2.75
C GLU A 63 -28.30 19.34 -1.62
N ALA A 64 -28.86 18.86 -0.51
CA ALA A 64 -28.06 18.25 0.55
C ALA A 64 -27.46 16.93 0.09
N ASN A 65 -28.27 16.06 -0.53
CA ASN A 65 -27.80 14.81 -1.13
C ASN A 65 -26.78 15.06 -2.25
N LYS A 66 -27.01 16.02 -3.14
CA LYS A 66 -26.02 16.38 -4.19
C LYS A 66 -24.66 16.75 -3.62
N LYS A 67 -24.62 17.55 -2.55
CA LYS A 67 -23.37 17.92 -1.87
C LYS A 67 -22.67 16.71 -1.27
N ALA A 68 -23.43 15.80 -0.65
CA ALA A 68 -22.88 14.55 -0.10
C ALA A 68 -22.28 13.66 -1.22
N LEU A 69 -23.03 13.45 -2.31
CA LEU A 69 -22.57 12.66 -3.46
C LEU A 69 -21.30 13.26 -4.08
N ALA A 70 -21.28 14.57 -4.33
CA ALA A 70 -20.12 15.28 -4.88
C ALA A 70 -18.88 15.16 -3.98
N LEU A 71 -19.06 15.24 -2.65
CA LEU A 71 -17.97 15.05 -1.70
C LEU A 71 -17.36 13.64 -1.79
N HIS A 72 -18.18 12.60 -1.90
CA HIS A 72 -17.69 11.23 -1.98
C HIS A 72 -17.03 10.92 -3.34
N ILE A 73 -17.56 11.49 -4.43
CA ILE A 73 -16.88 11.45 -5.75
C ILE A 73 -15.50 12.10 -5.67
N LYS A 74 -15.38 13.26 -5.01
CA LYS A 74 -14.11 13.95 -4.83
C LYS A 74 -13.11 13.11 -4.03
N LYS A 75 -13.54 12.51 -2.91
CA LYS A 75 -12.68 11.64 -2.09
C LYS A 75 -12.16 10.42 -2.86
N LEU A 76 -13.01 9.80 -3.68
CA LEU A 76 -12.59 8.70 -4.57
C LEU A 76 -11.59 9.16 -5.63
N GLN A 77 -11.77 10.37 -6.20
CA GLN A 77 -10.79 10.96 -7.13
C GLN A 77 -9.46 11.27 -6.43
N GLU A 78 -9.49 11.82 -5.23
CA GLU A 78 -8.27 12.14 -4.48
C GLU A 78 -7.45 10.88 -4.13
N ALA A 79 -8.11 9.75 -3.81
CA ALA A 79 -7.43 8.48 -3.55
C ALA A 79 -6.79 7.88 -4.81
N ASP A 80 -7.48 7.96 -5.95
CA ASP A 80 -6.99 7.60 -7.29
C ASP A 80 -5.74 8.42 -7.64
N ASP A 81 -5.83 9.76 -7.52
CA ASP A 81 -4.75 10.69 -7.83
C ASP A 81 -3.53 10.47 -6.92
N GLN A 82 -3.74 10.13 -5.65
CA GLN A 82 -2.66 9.81 -4.71
C GLN A 82 -1.89 8.56 -5.13
N MET A 83 -2.57 7.51 -5.58
CA MET A 83 -1.91 6.31 -6.11
C MET A 83 -1.12 6.62 -7.39
N MET A 84 -1.72 7.34 -8.33
CA MET A 84 -1.03 7.75 -9.57
C MET A 84 0.19 8.62 -9.29
N THR A 85 0.06 9.56 -8.35
CA THR A 85 1.17 10.43 -7.92
C THR A 85 2.27 9.63 -7.24
N TRP A 86 1.92 8.64 -6.41
CA TRP A 86 2.91 7.76 -5.80
C TRP A 86 3.67 6.95 -6.86
N MET A 87 2.96 6.31 -7.80
CA MET A 87 3.57 5.53 -8.88
C MET A 87 4.50 6.40 -9.75
N HIS A 88 4.10 7.64 -10.05
CA HIS A 88 4.93 8.56 -10.83
C HIS A 88 6.25 8.92 -10.12
N ASN A 89 6.20 9.05 -8.79
CA ASN A 89 7.35 9.47 -7.98
C ASN A 89 8.18 8.31 -7.42
N TYR A 90 7.73 7.05 -7.59
CA TYR A 90 8.44 5.89 -7.11
C TYR A 90 9.63 5.55 -8.03
N GLN A 91 10.84 5.69 -7.49
CA GLN A 91 12.12 5.50 -8.18
C GLN A 91 13.13 4.97 -7.17
N VAL A 92 13.53 3.71 -7.32
CA VAL A 92 14.48 3.07 -6.42
C VAL A 92 15.89 3.63 -6.67
N PRO A 93 16.58 4.19 -5.65
CA PRO A 93 17.96 4.67 -5.79
C PRO A 93 18.93 3.52 -6.11
N GLU A 94 19.96 3.81 -6.91
CA GLU A 94 21.00 2.82 -7.25
C GLU A 94 21.97 2.52 -6.09
N ASN A 95 22.13 3.46 -5.14
CA ASN A 95 23.01 3.30 -3.97
C ASN A 95 22.29 2.58 -2.82
N ASN A 96 22.87 1.49 -2.31
CA ASN A 96 22.31 0.67 -1.23
C ASN A 96 22.05 1.46 0.08
N ALA A 97 22.96 2.36 0.48
CA ALA A 97 22.81 3.11 1.74
C ALA A 97 21.56 4.01 1.73
N ASP A 98 21.27 4.63 0.59
CA ASP A 98 20.09 5.49 0.41
C ASP A 98 18.82 4.66 0.14
N LYS A 99 18.98 3.47 -0.45
CA LYS A 99 17.88 2.57 -0.83
C LYS A 99 17.04 2.14 0.37
N ARG A 100 17.65 1.68 1.46
CA ARG A 100 16.87 1.20 2.63
C ARG A 100 16.00 2.31 3.24
N GLN A 101 16.56 3.49 3.46
CA GLN A 101 15.83 4.62 4.03
C GLN A 101 14.72 5.10 3.07
N TYR A 102 15.02 5.16 1.78
CA TYR A 102 14.02 5.47 0.75
C TYR A 102 12.85 4.49 0.80
N LEU A 103 13.12 3.18 0.81
CA LEU A 103 12.08 2.15 0.83
C LEU A 103 11.22 2.21 2.10
N LEU A 104 11.79 2.49 3.28
CA LEU A 104 11.02 2.70 4.51
C LEU A 104 10.07 3.90 4.39
N GLN A 105 10.52 5.00 3.77
CA GLN A 105 9.68 6.15 3.50
C GLN A 105 8.58 5.83 2.49
N GLN A 106 8.89 5.08 1.43
CA GLN A 106 7.91 4.67 0.43
C GLN A 106 6.88 3.71 1.01
N LYS A 107 7.28 2.79 1.89
CA LYS A 107 6.37 1.93 2.64
C LYS A 107 5.33 2.74 3.41
N SER A 108 5.77 3.72 4.21
CA SER A 108 4.83 4.58 4.94
C SER A 108 3.92 5.40 4.02
N LYS A 109 4.42 5.84 2.86
CA LYS A 109 3.59 6.57 1.87
C LYS A 109 2.54 5.67 1.25
N ILE A 110 2.92 4.48 0.76
CA ILE A 110 1.98 3.57 0.10
C ILE A 110 0.95 2.99 1.08
N GLU A 111 1.31 2.80 2.35
CA GLU A 111 0.36 2.46 3.42
C GLU A 111 -0.73 3.52 3.58
N LYS A 112 -0.35 4.81 3.57
CA LYS A 112 -1.33 5.92 3.65
C LYS A 112 -2.22 6.00 2.42
N VAL A 113 -1.66 5.78 1.23
CA VAL A 113 -2.43 5.70 -0.02
C VAL A 113 -3.44 4.54 0.06
N SER A 114 -3.00 3.36 0.49
CA SER A 114 -3.86 2.18 0.67
C SER A 114 -5.01 2.45 1.66
N GLN A 115 -4.72 3.08 2.80
CA GLN A 115 -5.75 3.50 3.76
C GLN A 115 -6.75 4.51 3.19
N ALA A 116 -6.28 5.48 2.39
CA ALA A 116 -7.14 6.46 1.74
C ALA A 116 -8.09 5.78 0.74
N ILE A 117 -7.58 4.81 -0.02
CA ILE A 117 -8.35 3.97 -0.94
C ILE A 117 -9.43 3.21 -0.18
N ASP A 118 -9.06 2.47 0.87
CA ASP A 118 -9.99 1.67 1.67
C ASP A 118 -11.09 2.52 2.30
N LEU A 119 -10.73 3.66 2.87
CA LEU A 119 -11.68 4.57 3.49
C LEU A 119 -12.62 5.20 2.45
N SER A 120 -12.09 5.60 1.28
CA SER A 120 -12.91 6.18 0.22
C SER A 120 -13.92 5.17 -0.34
N ILE A 121 -13.50 3.91 -0.54
CA ILE A 121 -14.37 2.82 -0.97
C ILE A 121 -15.44 2.55 0.09
N LYS A 122 -15.05 2.35 1.35
CA LYS A 122 -15.99 2.12 2.45
C LYS A 122 -17.06 3.20 2.52
N ASN A 123 -16.65 4.46 2.58
CA ASN A 123 -17.57 5.60 2.69
C ASN A 123 -18.48 5.74 1.46
N SER A 124 -17.98 5.42 0.27
CA SER A 124 -18.81 5.45 -0.94
C SER A 124 -19.83 4.31 -0.97
N ASN A 125 -19.46 3.10 -0.52
CA ASN A 125 -20.39 1.98 -0.40
C ASN A 125 -21.51 2.28 0.61
N GLU A 126 -21.19 2.90 1.75
CA GLU A 126 -22.20 3.32 2.73
C GLU A 126 -23.25 4.24 2.09
N ILE A 127 -22.83 5.25 1.33
CA ILE A 127 -23.76 6.14 0.62
C ILE A 127 -24.54 5.41 -0.47
N ILE A 128 -23.90 4.54 -1.26
CA ILE A 128 -24.57 3.79 -2.33
C ILE A 128 -25.69 2.92 -1.72
N ASN A 129 -25.38 2.18 -0.67
CA ASN A 129 -26.34 1.29 -0.01
C ASN A 129 -27.49 2.07 0.64
N SER A 130 -27.23 3.23 1.25
CA SER A 130 -28.28 4.09 1.81
C SER A 130 -29.21 4.68 0.75
N ASN A 131 -28.72 4.98 -0.46
CA ASN A 131 -29.56 5.45 -1.56
C ASN A 131 -30.36 4.31 -2.21
N GLU A 132 -29.93 3.06 -2.10
CA GLU A 132 -30.68 1.90 -2.59
C GLU A 132 -31.85 1.51 -1.68
N SER A 133 -31.82 1.85 -0.38
CA SER A 133 -32.92 1.55 0.55
C SER A 133 -34.11 2.52 0.50
N ASP A 134 -33.95 3.65 -0.18
CA ASP A 134 -34.97 4.70 -0.28
C ASP A 134 -35.80 4.63 -1.59
N HIS A 135 -35.58 3.60 -2.41
CA HIS A 135 -36.28 3.31 -3.67
C HIS A 135 -36.96 1.94 -3.62
#